data_AF-A0A1S2QVS5-F1
#
_entry.id   AF-A0A1S2QVS5-F1
#
_cell.length_a   1.000
_cell.length_b   1.000
_cell.length_c   1.000
_cell.angle_alpha   90.00
_cell.angle_beta   90.00
_cell.angle_gamma   90.00
#
_symmetry.space_group_name_H-M   'P 1'
#
loop_
_entity.id
_entity.type
_entity.pdbx_description
1 polymer ?
#
loop_
_entity_poly.entity_id
_entity_poly.type
_entity_poly.pdbx_seq_one_letter_code
_entity_poly.pdbx_strand_id
1 'polypeptide(L)'
;MKNMSNNETKLITKMLEEDNRLIQLVSLENDKSFTCVGNNKIESQLLVAAYLTEKNKVCMGQNALELGIHSPEENTEFRILIDRTKTDNRKFYVSLNNDHEFFKEKSDPECSGELLLLYIETQDVAQFTLFNNAIIDKVIDLSADSPRSVQNLRNVCHNFINLMVPRNQSGAEQ
;
A
#
# COMPACT_ATOMS: atom_id res chain seq x y z
N MET A 1 -5.17 -2.29 -18.19
CA MET A 1 -6.31 -2.30 -17.24
C MET A 1 -7.34 -3.36 -17.64
N LYS A 2 -6.96 -4.65 -17.63
CA LYS A 2 -7.94 -5.76 -17.70
C LYS A 2 -8.20 -6.22 -16.27
N ASN A 3 -9.44 -6.65 -15.98
CA ASN A 3 -9.89 -7.21 -14.69
C ASN A 3 -9.93 -6.24 -13.50
N MET A 4 -10.72 -5.15 -13.61
CA MET A 4 -11.13 -4.36 -12.46
C MET A 4 -12.56 -4.73 -12.07
N SER A 5 -12.83 -4.79 -10.77
CA SER A 5 -14.18 -4.91 -10.26
C SER A 5 -15.02 -3.68 -10.60
N ASN A 6 -16.35 -3.83 -10.56
CA ASN A 6 -17.27 -2.70 -10.73
C ASN A 6 -17.06 -1.59 -9.69
N ASN A 7 -16.62 -1.93 -8.48
CA ASN A 7 -16.38 -0.95 -7.41
C ASN A 7 -15.08 -0.18 -7.63
N GLU A 8 -13.99 -0.86 -8.00
CA GLU A 8 -12.74 -0.19 -8.37
C GLU A 8 -12.96 0.75 -9.55
N THR A 9 -13.69 0.30 -10.57
CA THR A 9 -14.02 1.11 -11.75
C THR A 9 -14.77 2.38 -11.34
N LYS A 10 -15.80 2.27 -10.51
CA LYS A 10 -16.54 3.43 -9.99
C LYS A 10 -15.66 4.40 -9.20
N LEU A 11 -14.77 3.89 -8.35
CA LEU A 11 -13.88 4.73 -7.55
C LEU A 11 -12.83 5.43 -8.42
N ILE A 12 -12.25 4.74 -9.40
CA ILE A 12 -11.29 5.31 -10.34
C ILE A 12 -11.98 6.36 -11.22
N THR A 13 -13.20 6.10 -11.72
CA THR A 13 -14.00 7.09 -12.45
C THR A 13 -14.21 8.34 -11.61
N LYS A 14 -14.67 8.21 -10.35
CA LYS A 14 -14.80 9.35 -9.44
C LYS A 14 -13.48 10.09 -9.20
N MET A 15 -12.40 9.34 -9.01
CA MET A 15 -11.08 9.91 -8.77
C MET A 15 -10.61 10.75 -9.97
N LEU A 16 -10.74 10.22 -11.19
CA LEU A 16 -10.22 10.83 -12.41
C LEU A 16 -11.14 11.88 -13.03
N GLU A 17 -12.44 11.57 -13.16
CA GLU A 17 -13.41 12.43 -13.85
C GLU A 17 -13.94 13.55 -12.96
N GLU A 18 -14.10 13.30 -11.65
CA GLU A 18 -14.59 14.30 -10.69
C GLU A 18 -13.45 15.04 -9.95
N ASP A 19 -12.17 14.76 -10.28
CA ASP A 19 -10.98 15.19 -9.52
C ASP A 19 -11.16 14.98 -8.00
N ASN A 20 -11.70 13.82 -7.60
CA ASN A 20 -11.98 13.56 -6.21
C ASN A 20 -10.69 13.20 -5.44
N ARG A 21 -10.06 14.22 -4.85
CA ARG A 21 -8.81 14.11 -4.08
C ARG A 21 -8.93 13.35 -2.76
N LEU A 22 -10.15 12.96 -2.38
CA LEU A 22 -10.36 12.05 -1.24
C LEU A 22 -10.12 10.59 -1.64
N ILE A 23 -9.97 10.29 -2.92
CA ILE A 23 -9.63 8.97 -3.43
C ILE A 23 -8.15 8.97 -3.85
N GLN A 24 -7.41 7.99 -3.35
CA GLN A 24 -6.02 7.74 -3.70
C GLN A 24 -5.88 6.33 -4.29
N LEU A 25 -5.16 6.23 -5.40
CA LEU A 25 -4.77 4.96 -6.02
C LEU A 25 -3.27 4.77 -5.85
N VAL A 26 -2.85 3.59 -5.44
CA VAL A 26 -1.46 3.12 -5.50
C VAL A 26 -1.47 1.87 -6.35
N SER A 27 -0.63 1.83 -7.37
CA SER A 27 -0.49 0.68 -8.27
C SER A 27 0.97 0.31 -8.40
N LEU A 28 1.24 -0.98 -8.24
CA LEU A 28 2.53 -1.63 -8.38
C LEU A 28 2.34 -2.81 -9.34
N GLU A 29 2.90 -2.71 -10.54
CA GLU A 29 2.81 -3.72 -11.60
C GLU A 29 4.20 -3.90 -12.21
N ASN A 30 4.84 -5.03 -11.91
CA ASN A 30 6.22 -5.30 -12.33
C ASN A 30 7.18 -4.16 -11.92
N ASP A 31 7.91 -3.59 -12.89
CA ASP A 31 8.85 -2.49 -12.69
C ASP A 31 8.18 -1.10 -12.68
N LYS A 32 6.86 -1.04 -12.84
CA LYS A 32 6.11 0.20 -12.88
C LYS A 32 5.35 0.40 -11.60
N SER A 33 5.46 1.60 -11.07
CA SER A 33 4.60 2.02 -9.99
C SER A 33 4.09 3.42 -10.24
N PHE A 34 2.91 3.71 -9.70
CA PHE A 34 2.40 5.06 -9.64
C PHE A 34 1.42 5.21 -8.49
N THR A 35 1.38 6.43 -7.97
CA THR A 35 0.35 6.87 -7.04
C THR A 35 -0.45 7.98 -7.71
N CYS A 36 -1.78 7.97 -7.55
CA CYS A 36 -2.66 9.07 -7.95
C CYS A 36 -3.47 9.55 -6.75
N VAL A 37 -3.70 10.86 -6.65
CA VAL A 37 -4.64 11.47 -5.71
C VAL A 37 -5.55 12.41 -6.49
N GLY A 38 -6.84 12.07 -6.57
CA GLY A 38 -7.71 12.66 -7.59
C GLY A 38 -7.14 12.42 -9.00
N ASN A 39 -7.19 13.43 -9.86
CA ASN A 39 -6.63 13.33 -11.21
C ASN A 39 -5.10 13.53 -11.28
N ASN A 40 -4.43 13.77 -10.14
CA ASN A 40 -3.01 14.10 -10.11
C ASN A 40 -2.17 12.84 -9.90
N LYS A 41 -1.24 12.59 -10.82
CA LYS A 41 -0.22 11.56 -10.68
C LYS A 41 0.92 12.08 -9.80
N ILE A 42 1.31 11.29 -8.81
CA ILE A 42 2.44 11.56 -7.90
C ILE A 42 3.62 10.71 -8.34
N GLU A 43 4.69 11.38 -8.77
CA GLU A 43 5.97 10.73 -9.05
C GLU A 43 6.69 10.42 -7.75
N SER A 44 6.84 9.12 -7.47
CA SER A 44 7.49 8.65 -6.25
C SER A 44 8.95 8.29 -6.55
N GLN A 45 9.87 8.73 -5.69
CA GLN A 45 11.26 8.28 -5.70
C GLN A 45 11.38 6.89 -5.09
N LEU A 46 10.58 6.62 -4.05
CA LEU A 46 10.51 5.33 -3.38
C LEU A 46 9.05 5.07 -3.02
N LEU A 47 8.54 3.93 -3.45
CA LEU A 47 7.19 3.48 -3.11
C LEU A 47 7.31 2.07 -2.57
N VAL A 48 6.73 1.82 -1.41
CA VAL A 48 6.64 0.50 -0.81
C VAL A 48 5.22 0.27 -0.36
N ALA A 49 4.69 -0.91 -0.67
CA ALA A 49 3.42 -1.35 -0.15
C ALA A 49 3.54 -2.80 0.32
N ALA A 50 3.09 -3.06 1.54
CA ALA A 50 3.07 -4.40 2.10
C ALA A 50 1.66 -4.73 2.55
N TYR A 51 1.22 -5.94 2.23
CA TYR A 51 -0.06 -6.49 2.61
C TYR A 51 0.15 -7.83 3.29
N LEU A 52 -0.32 -7.93 4.54
CA LEU A 52 -0.17 -9.10 5.37
C LEU A 52 -1.52 -9.57 5.83
N THR A 53 -1.79 -10.84 5.59
CA THR A 53 -2.93 -11.59 6.10
C THR A 53 -2.41 -12.83 6.84
N GLU A 54 -3.30 -13.60 7.47
CA GLU A 54 -2.92 -14.89 8.06
C GLU A 54 -2.41 -15.89 7.00
N LYS A 55 -2.85 -15.76 5.75
CA LYS A 55 -2.56 -16.70 4.66
C LYS A 55 -1.45 -16.21 3.73
N ASN A 56 -1.35 -14.90 3.52
CA ASN A 56 -0.50 -14.29 2.51
C ASN A 56 0.34 -13.17 3.13
N LYS A 57 1.60 -13.08 2.72
CA LYS A 57 2.48 -11.95 3.03
C LYS A 57 3.09 -11.47 1.74
N VAL A 58 2.68 -10.28 1.32
CA VAL A 58 3.11 -9.64 0.07
C VAL A 58 3.77 -8.32 0.43
N CYS A 59 4.96 -8.07 -0.11
CA CYS A 59 5.61 -6.77 0.00
C CYS A 59 6.21 -6.40 -1.34
N MET A 60 5.79 -5.29 -1.91
CA MET A 60 6.19 -4.82 -3.22
C MET A 60 6.61 -3.35 -3.15
N GLY A 61 7.42 -2.90 -4.10
CA GLY A 61 7.73 -1.49 -4.17
C GLY A 61 8.70 -1.11 -5.27
N GLN A 62 8.54 0.09 -5.81
CA GLN A 62 9.53 0.71 -6.67
C GLN A 62 10.73 1.12 -5.83
N ASN A 63 11.93 0.72 -6.25
CA ASN A 63 13.18 0.89 -5.49
C ASN A 63 13.16 0.22 -4.11
N ALA A 64 12.28 -0.76 -3.87
CA ALA A 64 12.24 -1.52 -2.62
C ALA A 64 13.52 -2.35 -2.38
N LEU A 65 14.25 -2.70 -3.45
CA LEU A 65 15.57 -3.34 -3.36
C LEU A 65 16.61 -2.42 -2.69
N GLU A 66 16.49 -1.10 -2.81
CA GLU A 66 17.35 -0.15 -2.08
C GLU A 66 17.11 -0.21 -0.57
N LEU A 67 15.93 -0.67 -0.17
CA LEU A 67 15.61 -1.01 1.22
C LEU A 67 15.91 -2.48 1.55
N GLY A 68 16.50 -3.27 0.65
CA GLY A 68 16.76 -4.69 0.88
C GLY A 68 15.50 -5.53 1.10
N ILE A 69 14.37 -5.14 0.48
CA ILE A 69 13.10 -5.85 0.51
C ILE A 69 13.00 -6.72 -0.74
N HIS A 70 12.74 -8.01 -0.57
CA HIS A 70 12.51 -8.93 -1.69
C HIS A 70 11.01 -8.95 -2.05
N SER A 71 10.71 -8.70 -3.33
CA SER A 71 9.35 -8.73 -3.88
C SER A 71 8.90 -10.17 -4.13
N PRO A 72 7.59 -10.49 -4.06
CA PRO A 72 7.04 -11.75 -4.57
C PRO A 72 7.33 -11.95 -6.07
N GLU A 73 7.08 -13.17 -6.54
CA GLU A 73 7.34 -13.70 -7.89
C GLU A 73 7.04 -12.71 -9.04
N GLU A 74 7.80 -12.83 -10.14
CA GLU A 74 7.60 -12.07 -11.38
C GLU A 74 6.13 -12.11 -11.83
N ASN A 75 5.59 -10.97 -12.26
CA ASN A 75 4.18 -10.76 -12.67
C ASN A 75 3.15 -10.56 -11.55
N THR A 76 3.56 -10.16 -10.35
CA THR A 76 2.59 -9.75 -9.32
C THR A 76 1.99 -8.37 -9.63
N GLU A 77 0.67 -8.28 -9.76
CA GLU A 77 -0.08 -7.02 -9.85
C GLU A 77 -0.65 -6.66 -8.48
N PHE A 78 -0.34 -5.47 -7.98
CA PHE A 78 -0.82 -5.01 -6.67
C PHE A 78 -1.40 -3.60 -6.78
N ARG A 79 -2.69 -3.47 -6.46
CA ARG A 79 -3.40 -2.18 -6.44
C ARG A 79 -4.03 -1.95 -5.08
N ILE A 80 -3.90 -0.73 -4.58
CA ILE A 80 -4.59 -0.23 -3.40
C ILE A 80 -5.40 0.99 -3.81
N LEU A 81 -6.72 0.97 -3.57
CA LEU A 81 -7.54 2.18 -3.55
C LEU A 81 -7.87 2.54 -2.11
N ILE A 82 -7.65 3.81 -1.78
CA ILE A 82 -7.97 4.40 -0.48
C ILE A 82 -9.10 5.40 -0.72
N ASP A 83 -10.29 5.09 -0.22
CA ASP A 83 -11.44 5.99 -0.23
C ASP A 83 -11.56 6.71 1.11
N ARG A 84 -11.35 8.04 1.10
CA ARG A 84 -11.47 8.93 2.28
C ARG A 84 -12.70 9.83 2.19
N THR A 85 -13.67 9.52 1.33
CA THR A 85 -14.87 10.35 1.15
C THR A 85 -15.76 10.42 2.38
N LYS A 86 -15.69 9.39 3.25
CA LYS A 86 -16.34 9.38 4.56
C LYS A 86 -15.29 9.54 5.64
N THR A 87 -15.46 10.56 6.49
CA THR A 87 -14.54 10.86 7.60
C THR A 87 -14.43 9.71 8.59
N ASP A 88 -15.53 8.97 8.77
CA ASP A 88 -15.68 7.97 9.84
C ASP A 88 -15.52 6.53 9.33
N ASN A 89 -15.31 6.34 8.03
CA ASN A 89 -15.15 5.01 7.43
C ASN A 89 -14.30 5.09 6.15
N ARG A 90 -12.97 5.04 6.33
CA ARG A 90 -12.03 4.92 5.21
C ARG A 90 -12.07 3.49 4.68
N LYS A 91 -12.21 3.34 3.37
CA LYS A 91 -12.24 2.01 2.74
C LYS A 91 -10.97 1.75 1.96
N PHE A 92 -10.41 0.56 2.16
CA PHE A 92 -9.24 0.06 1.45
C PHE A 92 -9.70 -1.06 0.53
N TYR A 93 -9.40 -0.92 -0.75
CA TYR A 93 -9.61 -1.97 -1.72
C TYR A 93 -8.25 -2.44 -2.15
N VAL A 94 -7.94 -3.71 -1.92
CA VAL A 94 -6.67 -4.30 -2.33
C VAL A 94 -6.93 -5.38 -3.37
N SER A 95 -6.19 -5.29 -4.46
CA SER A 95 -6.25 -6.26 -5.56
C SER A 95 -4.85 -6.82 -5.73
N LEU A 96 -4.71 -8.13 -5.56
CA LEU A 96 -3.48 -8.87 -5.77
C LEU A 96 -3.71 -9.86 -6.92
N ASN A 97 -2.97 -9.75 -8.01
CA ASN A 97 -3.10 -10.64 -9.19
C ASN A 97 -4.53 -10.74 -9.75
N ASN A 98 -5.29 -9.66 -9.64
CA ASN A 98 -6.72 -9.58 -9.97
C ASN A 98 -7.65 -10.44 -9.09
N ASP A 99 -7.12 -11.08 -8.05
CA ASP A 99 -7.93 -11.51 -6.92
C ASP A 99 -8.21 -10.29 -6.04
N HIS A 100 -9.51 -9.98 -5.90
CA HIS A 100 -9.97 -8.85 -5.13
C HIS A 100 -10.10 -9.27 -3.67
N GLU A 101 -9.21 -8.77 -2.81
CA GLU A 101 -9.35 -8.89 -1.37
C GLU A 101 -9.88 -7.56 -0.83
N PHE A 102 -11.14 -7.57 -0.41
CA PHE A 102 -11.68 -6.47 0.38
C PHE A 102 -11.07 -6.54 1.77
N PHE A 103 -10.57 -5.41 2.27
CA PHE A 103 -10.39 -5.27 3.71
C PHE A 103 -11.77 -5.39 4.34
N LYS A 104 -12.02 -6.49 5.04
CA LYS A 104 -13.32 -6.81 5.66
C LYS A 104 -13.50 -5.94 6.90
N GLU A 105 -14.56 -5.15 7.02
CA GLU A 105 -14.74 -4.33 8.23
C GLU A 105 -14.64 -5.17 9.51
N LYS A 106 -14.14 -4.61 10.62
CA LYS A 106 -13.99 -5.32 11.91
C LYS A 106 -15.24 -6.11 12.37
N SER A 107 -16.42 -5.63 12.01
CA SER A 107 -17.70 -6.30 12.31
C SER A 107 -17.92 -7.60 11.53
N ASP A 108 -17.11 -7.87 10.52
CA ASP A 108 -17.12 -9.10 9.75
C ASP A 108 -16.53 -10.23 10.60
N PRO A 109 -17.27 -11.31 10.87
CA PRO A 109 -16.79 -12.46 11.64
C PRO A 109 -15.62 -13.20 10.97
N GLU A 110 -15.34 -12.93 9.70
CA GLU A 110 -14.19 -13.44 8.96
C GLU A 110 -13.00 -12.44 8.91
N CYS A 111 -13.06 -11.33 9.67
CA CYS A 111 -11.98 -10.38 9.80
C CYS A 111 -10.77 -11.05 10.50
N SER A 112 -9.82 -11.52 9.69
CA SER A 112 -8.50 -11.93 10.16
C SER A 112 -7.61 -10.69 10.34
N GLY A 113 -6.56 -10.75 11.16
CA GLY A 113 -5.70 -9.60 11.50
C GLY A 113 -4.87 -9.04 10.34
N GLU A 114 -5.54 -8.44 9.37
CA GLU A 114 -4.95 -7.90 8.14
C GLU A 114 -4.26 -6.56 8.40
N LEU A 115 -3.05 -6.43 7.85
CA LEU A 115 -2.22 -5.24 7.93
C LEU A 115 -1.86 -4.75 6.53
N LEU A 116 -2.12 -3.47 6.28
CA LEU A 116 -1.66 -2.75 5.10
C LEU A 116 -0.65 -1.71 5.52
N LEU A 117 0.52 -1.74 4.90
CA LEU A 117 1.53 -0.71 5.02
C LEU A 117 1.72 -0.05 3.66
N LEU A 118 1.81 1.27 3.67
CA LEU A 118 2.12 2.07 2.50
C LEU A 118 3.16 3.11 2.89
N TYR A 119 4.26 3.15 2.15
CA TYR A 119 5.27 4.18 2.23
C TYR A 119 5.43 4.82 0.86
N ILE A 120 5.16 6.11 0.76
CA ILE A 120 5.32 6.91 -0.46
C ILE A 120 6.32 8.00 -0.16
N GLU A 121 7.36 8.09 -0.97
CA GLU A 121 8.36 9.15 -0.88
C GLU A 121 8.48 9.83 -2.24
N THR A 122 8.32 11.14 -2.22
CA THR A 122 8.58 12.04 -3.35
C THR A 122 9.89 12.79 -3.09
N GLN A 123 10.25 13.72 -3.97
CA GLN A 123 11.40 14.59 -3.76
C GLN A 123 11.31 15.45 -2.49
N ASP A 124 10.09 15.84 -2.10
CA ASP A 124 9.87 16.83 -1.05
C ASP A 124 9.33 16.22 0.24
N VAL A 125 8.59 15.11 0.15
CA VAL A 125 7.88 14.54 1.29
C VAL A 125 7.93 13.01 1.30
N ALA A 126 7.86 12.44 2.49
CA ALA A 126 7.57 11.04 2.71
C ALA A 126 6.31 10.87 3.55
N GLN A 127 5.52 9.86 3.23
CA GLN A 127 4.34 9.45 3.96
C GLN A 127 4.44 7.97 4.30
N PHE A 128 4.29 7.63 5.56
CA PHE A 128 4.17 6.26 6.06
C PHE A 128 2.78 6.07 6.66
N THR A 129 2.07 5.09 6.14
CA THR A 129 0.69 4.79 6.53
C THR A 129 0.58 3.32 6.91
N LEU A 130 0.03 3.05 8.10
CA LEU A 130 -0.25 1.70 8.57
C LEU A 130 -1.73 1.57 8.91
N PHE A 131 -2.37 0.57 8.31
CA PHE A 131 -3.74 0.20 8.57
C PHE A 131 -3.78 -1.20 9.16
N ASN A 132 -4.56 -1.35 10.23
CA ASN A 132 -4.90 -2.63 10.84
C ASN A 132 -6.41 -2.72 10.89
N ASN A 133 -6.95 -3.78 10.34
CA ASN A 133 -8.37 -4.01 10.24
C ASN A 133 -9.08 -4.15 11.62
N ALA A 134 -8.31 -4.44 12.68
CA ALA A 134 -8.82 -4.54 14.05
C ALA A 134 -9.32 -3.20 14.64
N ILE A 135 -9.02 -2.07 14.02
CA ILE A 135 -9.40 -0.74 14.49
C ILE A 135 -9.98 0.02 13.31
N ILE A 136 -11.20 0.54 13.48
CA ILE A 136 -11.93 1.39 12.52
C ILE A 136 -11.11 2.67 12.17
N ASP A 137 -10.03 2.93 12.91
CA ASP A 137 -9.09 4.00 12.72
C ASP A 137 -7.76 3.51 12.14
N LYS A 138 -7.28 4.28 11.17
CA LYS A 138 -5.86 4.46 10.84
C LYS A 138 -4.97 4.29 12.07
N VAL A 139 -4.11 3.27 12.07
CA VAL A 139 -3.22 3.01 13.22
C VAL A 139 -2.14 4.08 13.26
N ILE A 140 -1.52 4.37 12.11
CA ILE A 140 -0.41 5.32 11.97
C ILE A 140 -0.50 6.03 10.61
N ASP A 141 0.04 7.25 10.55
CA ASP A 141 -0.28 8.41 9.70
C ASP A 141 0.83 9.43 9.83
N LEU A 142 2.03 9.07 9.41
CA LEU A 142 3.20 9.90 9.59
C LEU A 142 3.59 10.52 8.25
N SER A 143 3.79 11.83 8.25
CA SER A 143 4.38 12.54 7.14
C SER A 143 5.66 13.24 7.61
N ALA A 144 6.60 13.38 6.68
CA ALA A 144 7.86 14.08 6.88
C ALA A 144 8.21 14.87 5.62
N ASP A 145 8.74 16.08 5.79
CA ASP A 145 9.07 17.02 4.71
C ASP A 145 10.52 17.56 4.79
N SER A 146 11.23 17.27 5.89
CA SER A 146 12.66 17.58 6.01
C SER A 146 13.52 16.37 5.65
N PRO A 147 14.71 16.54 5.02
CA PRO A 147 15.56 15.42 4.62
C PRO A 147 15.89 14.45 5.77
N ARG A 148 16.13 14.99 6.97
CA ARG A 148 16.39 14.18 8.17
C ARG A 148 15.16 13.39 8.60
N SER A 149 13.99 14.01 8.62
CA SER A 149 12.74 13.33 9.01
C SER A 149 12.33 12.29 7.97
N VAL A 150 12.51 12.58 6.67
CA VAL A 150 12.30 11.63 5.57
C VAL A 150 13.19 10.40 5.75
N GLN A 151 14.48 10.58 5.98
CA GLN A 151 15.40 9.46 6.24
C GLN A 151 14.99 8.65 7.48
N ASN A 152 14.56 9.32 8.55
CA ASN A 152 14.07 8.62 9.75
C ASN A 152 12.80 7.81 9.44
N LEU A 153 11.87 8.36 8.67
CA LEU A 153 10.64 7.68 8.31
C LEU A 153 10.91 6.50 7.38
N ARG A 154 11.87 6.63 6.46
CA ARG A 154 12.38 5.54 5.63
C ARG A 154 12.94 4.40 6.48
N ASN A 155 13.74 4.73 7.50
CA ASN A 155 14.28 3.73 8.43
C ASN A 155 13.17 3.04 9.24
N VAL A 156 12.14 3.78 9.68
CA VAL A 156 10.96 3.21 10.34
C VAL A 156 10.25 2.23 9.42
N CYS A 157 10.00 2.61 8.17
CA CYS A 157 9.40 1.74 7.15
C CYS A 157 10.19 0.44 6.98
N HIS A 158 11.50 0.57 6.75
CA HIS A 158 12.39 -0.57 6.57
C HIS A 158 12.39 -1.52 7.78
N ASN A 159 12.51 -0.98 9.00
CA ASN A 159 12.49 -1.78 10.21
C ASN A 159 11.14 -2.49 10.40
N PHE A 160 10.03 -1.81 10.13
CA PHE A 160 8.70 -2.40 10.24
C PHE A 160 8.53 -3.56 9.25
N ILE A 161 8.96 -3.39 8.00
CA ILE A 161 8.88 -4.43 6.98
C ILE A 161 9.73 -5.65 7.37
N ASN A 162 10.96 -5.45 7.84
CA ASN A 162 11.80 -6.56 8.29
C ASN A 162 11.21 -7.35 9.46
N LEU A 163 10.47 -6.68 10.35
CA LEU A 163 9.77 -7.35 11.46
C LEU A 163 8.55 -8.15 10.98
N MET A 164 7.80 -7.62 10.02
CA MET A 164 6.51 -8.16 9.59
C MET A 164 6.63 -9.22 8.48
N VAL A 165 7.59 -9.01 7.58
CA VAL A 165 7.91 -9.88 6.45
C VAL A 165 9.36 -10.35 6.65
N PRO A 166 9.62 -11.24 7.63
CA PRO A 166 10.97 -11.73 7.87
C PRO A 166 11.49 -12.40 6.61
N ARG A 167 12.75 -12.10 6.26
CA ARG A 167 13.42 -12.76 5.13
C ARG A 167 13.37 -14.27 5.37
N ASN A 168 12.77 -15.01 4.44
CA ASN A 168 13.00 -16.45 4.39
C ASN A 168 14.52 -16.62 4.15
N GLN A 169 15.25 -17.04 5.18
CA GLN A 169 16.62 -17.51 5.02
C GLN A 169 16.58 -18.87 4.30
N SER A 170 16.22 -18.87 3.03
CA SER A 170 16.42 -20.01 2.15
C SER A 170 17.73 -19.80 1.41
N GLY A 171 18.83 -20.39 1.91
CA GLY A 171 20.06 -20.55 1.12
C GLY A 171 21.40 -20.21 1.77
N ALA A 172 21.57 -20.37 3.09
CA ALA A 172 22.91 -20.36 3.70
C ALA A 172 23.14 -21.62 4.52
N GLU A 173 23.01 -22.79 3.88
CA GLU A 173 23.67 -24.05 4.27
C GLU A 173 23.42 -25.07 3.17
N GLN A 174 24.37 -25.16 2.22
CA GLN A 174 24.99 -26.39 1.71
C GLN A 174 26.05 -26.04 0.66
#